data_AF-X0ZP16-F1
#
_entry.id   AF-X0ZP16-F1
#
_cell.length_a   1.000
_cell.length_b   1.000
_cell.length_c   1.000
_cell.angle_alpha   90.00
_cell.angle_beta   90.00
_cell.angle_gamma   90.00
#
_symmetry.space_group_name_H-M   'P 1'
#
loop_
_entity.id
_entity.type
_entity.pdbx_description
1 polymer ?
#
loop_
_entity_poly.entity_id
_entity_poly.type
_entity_poly.pdbx_seq_one_letter_code
_entity_poly.pdbx_strand_id
1 'polypeptide(L)'
;MKIVVQKFGGTSLSTKKRRIKCVDRVVELKKKGESPVVVVSAIGRKGDSYATDSLLNLVDVDFSQKEDLDILMSCGEIISAVIFSNILQKMGFKAKPLSGEMAGIITDNSYGDAQIKYINVKYILDLLKKDIIPVVAGFQGRGENGLITTLGRGGSDTTAVVLAVALNVKRVEIYSDVAGLFTADPNIVKEAKVIDKTEYEELFNMSYHGAKIVNIEAAEIALKSDNITLELKSAFSPEKG
;
A
#
# COMPACT_ATOMS: atom_id res chain seq x y z
N MET A 1 15.11 14.51 8.21
CA MET A 1 14.76 13.08 8.24
C MET A 1 14.40 12.67 6.82
N LYS A 2 15.02 11.63 6.26
CA LYS A 2 14.71 11.16 4.90
C LYS A 2 13.62 10.10 4.98
N ILE A 3 12.38 10.50 4.72
CA ILE A 3 11.21 9.61 4.79
C ILE A 3 11.03 8.90 3.44
N VAL A 4 10.63 7.62 3.51
CA VAL A 4 10.33 6.79 2.33
C VAL A 4 9.05 6.04 2.62
N VAL A 5 8.07 6.11 1.71
CA VAL A 5 6.86 5.29 1.84
C VAL A 5 7.08 3.97 1.12
N GLN A 6 6.85 2.84 1.82
CA GLN A 6 6.96 1.50 1.24
C GLN A 6 5.60 0.80 1.32
N LYS A 7 5.03 0.45 0.17
CA LYS A 7 3.78 -0.30 0.08
C LYS A 7 4.05 -1.76 -0.20
N PHE A 8 3.41 -2.68 0.51
CA PHE A 8 3.48 -4.12 0.25
C PHE A 8 2.11 -4.68 -0.14
N GLY A 9 2.02 -5.29 -1.33
CA GLY A 9 0.81 -5.93 -1.83
C GLY A 9 0.43 -7.22 -1.10
N GLY A 10 -0.83 -7.63 -1.21
CA GLY A 10 -1.37 -8.76 -0.45
C GLY A 10 -0.68 -10.09 -0.73
N THR A 11 -0.31 -10.35 -1.98
CA THR A 11 0.49 -11.52 -2.34
C THR A 11 1.89 -11.47 -1.77
N SER A 12 2.54 -10.30 -1.73
CA SER A 12 3.84 -10.11 -1.06
C SER A 12 3.76 -10.47 0.42
N LEU A 13 2.57 -10.42 1.01
CA LEU A 13 2.33 -10.71 2.42
C LEU A 13 1.70 -12.09 2.69
N SER A 14 1.43 -12.91 1.66
CA SER A 14 0.61 -14.14 1.78
C SER A 14 1.14 -15.15 2.81
N THR A 15 2.46 -15.40 2.84
CA THR A 15 3.07 -16.36 3.76
C THR A 15 4.00 -15.71 4.76
N LYS A 16 4.23 -16.36 5.91
CA LYS A 16 5.17 -15.88 6.93
C LYS A 16 6.57 -15.62 6.35
N LYS A 17 7.07 -16.51 5.49
CA LYS A 17 8.38 -16.36 4.82
C LYS A 17 8.41 -15.10 3.95
N ARG A 18 7.33 -14.83 3.20
CA ARG A 18 7.24 -13.64 2.34
C ARG A 18 7.12 -12.36 3.14
N ARG A 19 6.35 -12.35 4.24
CA ARG A 19 6.28 -11.23 5.19
C ARG A 19 7.65 -10.89 5.79
N ILE A 20 8.44 -11.90 6.19
CA ILE A 20 9.81 -11.68 6.67
C ILE A 20 10.66 -10.99 5.60
N LYS A 21 10.59 -11.42 4.34
CA LYS A 21 11.31 -10.76 3.24
C LYS A 21 10.87 -9.32 2.99
N CYS A 22 9.58 -9.01 3.15
CA CYS A 22 9.10 -7.63 3.08
C CYS A 22 9.64 -6.78 4.23
N VAL A 23 9.64 -7.32 5.45
CA VAL A 23 10.22 -6.64 6.63
C VAL A 23 11.73 -6.43 6.47
N ASP A 24 12.47 -7.37 5.88
CA ASP A 24 13.89 -7.21 5.57
C ASP A 24 14.14 -5.93 4.76
N ARG A 25 13.26 -5.58 3.81
CA ARG A 25 13.35 -4.34 3.01
C ARG A 25 13.17 -3.07 3.83
N VAL A 26 12.26 -3.10 4.80
CA VAL A 26 12.06 -2.00 5.76
C VAL A 26 13.31 -1.83 6.64
N VAL A 27 13.87 -2.94 7.11
CA VAL A 27 15.07 -2.97 7.94
C VAL A 27 16.29 -2.48 7.17
N GLU A 28 16.43 -2.84 5.89
CA GLU A 28 17.47 -2.33 5.00
C GLU A 28 17.42 -0.80 4.89
N LEU A 29 16.24 -0.19 4.76
CA LEU A 29 16.10 1.27 4.78
C LEU A 29 16.46 1.88 6.14
N LYS A 30 16.00 1.29 7.24
CA LYS A 30 16.38 1.76 8.60
C LYS A 30 17.89 1.75 8.80
N LYS A 31 18.58 0.70 8.35
CA LYS A 31 20.05 0.57 8.45
C LYS A 31 20.79 1.63 7.60
N LYS A 32 20.16 2.17 6.56
CA LYS A 32 20.67 3.29 5.75
C LYS A 32 20.40 4.67 6.37
N GLY A 33 19.80 4.72 7.57
CA GLY A 33 19.44 5.98 8.24
C GLY A 33 18.18 6.65 7.68
N GLU A 34 17.38 5.92 6.91
CA GLU A 34 16.10 6.41 6.38
C GLU A 34 14.94 6.06 7.32
N SER A 35 13.82 6.77 7.18
CA SER A 35 12.63 6.65 8.01
C SER A 35 11.46 6.10 7.20
N PRO A 36 11.22 4.78 7.22
CA PRO A 36 10.15 4.16 6.47
C PRO A 36 8.78 4.47 7.09
N VAL A 37 7.80 4.77 6.22
CA VAL A 37 6.37 4.69 6.50
C VAL A 37 5.84 3.52 5.69
N VAL A 38 5.33 2.50 6.37
CA VAL A 38 4.92 1.26 5.70
C VAL A 38 3.42 1.30 5.45
N VAL A 39 2.98 0.93 4.24
CA VAL A 39 1.58 0.69 3.89
C VAL A 39 1.41 -0.78 3.52
N VAL A 40 0.41 -1.45 4.08
CA VAL A 40 0.15 -2.87 3.80
C VAL A 40 -1.26 -3.09 3.30
N SER A 41 -1.40 -4.00 2.33
CA SER A 41 -2.69 -4.55 1.90
C SER A 41 -3.11 -5.75 2.77
N ALA A 42 -4.36 -6.18 2.65
CA ALA A 42 -4.85 -7.45 3.19
C ALA A 42 -3.99 -8.63 2.74
N ILE A 43 -3.88 -9.67 3.57
CA ILE A 43 -2.98 -10.81 3.32
C ILE A 43 -3.61 -11.78 2.30
N GLY A 44 -2.88 -12.05 1.21
CA GLY A 44 -3.25 -13.08 0.25
C GLY A 44 -4.08 -12.58 -0.94
N ARG A 45 -4.82 -13.51 -1.55
CA ARG A 45 -5.81 -13.28 -2.63
C ARG A 45 -7.10 -14.05 -2.31
N LYS A 46 -8.14 -13.85 -3.14
CA LYS A 46 -9.40 -14.59 -3.04
C LYS A 46 -9.15 -16.09 -2.80
N GLY A 47 -9.73 -16.62 -1.72
CA GLY A 47 -9.51 -17.98 -1.21
C GLY A 47 -8.66 -18.03 0.07
N ASP A 48 -7.77 -17.06 0.29
CA ASP A 48 -6.98 -16.95 1.53
C ASP A 48 -7.79 -16.33 2.66
N SER A 49 -7.58 -16.77 3.91
CA SER A 49 -8.44 -16.44 5.06
C SER A 49 -8.60 -14.96 5.38
N TYR A 50 -7.64 -14.11 4.98
CA TYR A 50 -7.61 -12.69 5.35
C TYR A 50 -7.59 -11.76 4.14
N ALA A 51 -7.81 -12.28 2.94
CA ALA A 51 -7.90 -11.45 1.75
C ALA A 51 -9.24 -10.71 1.74
N THR A 52 -9.26 -9.46 1.28
CA THR A 52 -10.47 -8.62 1.19
C THR A 52 -11.61 -9.34 0.46
N ASP A 53 -11.31 -9.94 -0.72
CA ASP A 53 -12.30 -10.70 -1.49
C ASP A 53 -12.81 -11.96 -0.76
N SER A 54 -12.02 -12.55 0.15
CA SER A 54 -12.45 -13.70 0.96
C SER A 54 -13.34 -13.27 2.11
N LEU A 55 -13.02 -12.15 2.77
CA LEU A 55 -13.84 -11.56 3.81
C LEU A 55 -15.21 -11.17 3.28
N LEU A 56 -15.28 -10.61 2.07
CA LEU A 56 -16.54 -10.31 1.40
C LEU A 56 -17.42 -11.53 1.15
N ASN A 57 -16.86 -12.74 1.00
CA ASN A 57 -17.67 -13.96 0.83
C ASN A 57 -18.26 -14.48 2.16
N LEU A 58 -18.02 -13.81 3.29
CA LEU A 58 -18.63 -14.15 4.59
C LEU A 58 -20.05 -13.59 4.73
N VAL A 59 -20.45 -12.68 3.85
CA VAL A 59 -21.79 -12.10 3.78
C VAL A 59 -22.46 -12.45 2.46
N ASP A 60 -23.78 -12.36 2.42
CA ASP A 60 -24.57 -12.69 1.24
C ASP A 60 -24.31 -11.74 0.07
N VAL A 61 -24.49 -12.24 -1.16
CA VAL A 61 -24.19 -11.50 -2.40
C VAL A 61 -25.07 -10.26 -2.58
N ASP A 62 -26.27 -10.26 -2.00
CA ASP A 62 -27.24 -9.18 -2.02
C ASP A 62 -27.13 -8.22 -0.82
N PHE A 63 -26.07 -8.36 -0.02
CA PHE A 63 -25.80 -7.47 1.10
C PHE A 63 -25.56 -6.03 0.60
N SER A 64 -26.57 -5.19 0.80
CA SER A 64 -26.65 -3.86 0.16
C SER A 64 -26.04 -2.72 0.99
N GLN A 65 -25.73 -2.97 2.27
CA GLN A 65 -25.20 -1.94 3.18
C GLN A 65 -23.70 -1.74 2.95
N LYS A 66 -23.35 -0.81 2.07
CA LYS A 66 -21.96 -0.50 1.71
C LYS A 66 -21.10 -0.05 2.89
N GLU A 67 -21.70 0.64 3.87
CA GLU A 67 -21.02 1.06 5.09
C GLU A 67 -20.46 -0.14 5.88
N ASP A 68 -21.29 -1.16 6.10
CA ASP A 68 -20.89 -2.38 6.81
C ASP A 68 -19.86 -3.19 6.00
N LEU A 69 -19.95 -3.15 4.66
CA LEU A 69 -18.94 -3.76 3.79
C LEU A 69 -17.57 -3.07 3.94
N ASP A 70 -17.54 -1.75 4.06
CA ASP A 70 -16.29 -1.01 4.29
C ASP A 70 -15.64 -1.41 5.63
N ILE A 71 -16.44 -1.59 6.68
CA ILE A 71 -15.97 -2.11 7.96
C ILE A 71 -15.38 -3.51 7.77
N LEU A 72 -16.12 -4.43 7.14
CA LEU A 72 -15.69 -5.81 6.92
C LEU A 72 -14.38 -5.90 6.12
N MET A 73 -14.31 -5.16 5.01
CA MET A 73 -13.14 -5.14 4.14
C MET A 73 -11.91 -4.56 4.85
N SER A 74 -12.07 -3.50 5.65
CA SER A 74 -10.98 -2.84 6.38
C SER A 74 -10.25 -3.77 7.37
N CYS A 75 -10.93 -4.83 7.83
CA CYS A 75 -10.36 -5.79 8.77
C CYS A 75 -9.11 -6.48 8.20
N GLY A 76 -9.08 -6.78 6.89
CA GLY A 76 -7.98 -7.48 6.25
C GLY A 76 -6.65 -6.72 6.38
N GLU A 77 -6.65 -5.44 6.05
CA GLU A 77 -5.49 -4.55 6.18
C GLU A 77 -5.10 -4.30 7.64
N ILE A 78 -6.07 -4.19 8.55
CA ILE A 78 -5.78 -4.03 10.00
C ILE A 78 -5.03 -5.25 10.53
N ILE A 79 -5.52 -6.47 10.22
CA ILE A 79 -4.85 -7.72 10.59
C ILE A 79 -3.42 -7.75 10.01
N SER A 80 -3.27 -7.36 8.74
CA SER A 80 -1.99 -7.28 8.05
C SER A 80 -1.01 -6.33 8.75
N ALA A 81 -1.46 -5.13 9.11
CA ALA A 81 -0.65 -4.10 9.76
C ALA A 81 -0.16 -4.55 11.14
N VAL A 82 -1.02 -5.20 11.93
CA VAL A 82 -0.66 -5.75 13.24
C VAL A 82 0.38 -6.87 13.09
N ILE A 83 0.18 -7.81 12.17
CA ILE A 83 1.12 -8.91 11.92
C ILE A 83 2.47 -8.37 11.46
N PHE A 84 2.49 -7.43 10.52
CA PHE A 84 3.73 -6.84 9.99
C PHE A 84 4.49 -6.08 11.09
N SER A 85 3.78 -5.29 11.90
CA SER A 85 4.37 -4.58 13.05
C SER A 85 4.97 -5.55 14.08
N ASN A 86 4.29 -6.66 14.38
CA ASN A 86 4.81 -7.69 15.29
C ASN A 86 6.12 -8.31 14.77
N ILE A 87 6.24 -8.54 13.46
CA ILE A 87 7.49 -9.07 12.87
C ILE A 87 8.62 -8.04 13.02
N LEU A 88 8.38 -6.76 12.72
CA LEU A 88 9.35 -5.68 12.95
C LEU A 88 9.82 -5.62 14.42
N GLN A 89 8.87 -5.71 15.36
CA GLN A 89 9.16 -5.70 16.79
C GLN A 89 10.00 -6.90 17.23
N LYS A 90 9.71 -8.10 16.71
CA LYS A 90 10.54 -9.30 16.96
C LYS A 90 11.95 -9.18 16.40
N MET A 91 12.16 -8.33 15.40
CA MET A 91 13.47 -8.01 14.83
C MET A 91 14.17 -6.84 15.56
N GLY A 92 13.61 -6.35 16.67
CA GLY A 92 14.20 -5.31 17.50
C GLY A 92 13.84 -3.88 17.11
N PHE A 93 12.91 -3.67 16.17
CA PHE A 93 12.49 -2.34 15.73
C PHE A 93 11.19 -1.90 16.41
N LYS A 94 11.11 -0.65 16.84
CA LYS A 94 9.85 -0.08 17.31
C LYS A 94 8.93 0.11 16.09
N ALA A 95 7.75 -0.50 16.12
CA ALA A 95 6.75 -0.35 15.08
C ALA A 95 5.36 -0.18 15.69
N LYS A 96 4.48 0.56 15.01
CA LYS A 96 3.11 0.82 15.45
C LYS A 96 2.14 0.57 14.29
N PRO A 97 1.18 -0.38 14.43
CA PRO A 97 0.11 -0.53 13.45
C PRO A 97 -0.87 0.64 13.59
N LEU A 98 -1.35 1.15 12.45
CA LEU A 98 -2.30 2.25 12.34
C LEU A 98 -3.43 1.84 11.40
N SER A 99 -4.68 2.13 11.77
CA SER A 99 -5.78 2.19 10.79
C SER A 99 -5.60 3.41 9.87
N GLY A 100 -6.38 3.50 8.80
CA GLY A 100 -6.40 4.68 7.93
C GLY A 100 -6.78 5.96 8.69
N GLU A 101 -7.75 5.87 9.60
CA GLU A 101 -8.11 6.95 10.52
C GLU A 101 -6.91 7.40 11.38
N MET A 102 -6.22 6.47 12.03
CA MET A 102 -5.07 6.79 12.88
C MET A 102 -3.91 7.39 12.06
N ALA A 103 -3.77 6.99 10.79
CA ALA A 103 -2.84 7.61 9.84
C ALA A 103 -3.29 9.01 9.37
N GLY A 104 -4.48 9.45 9.76
CA GLY A 104 -5.03 10.76 9.49
C GLY A 104 -5.72 10.89 8.13
N ILE A 105 -6.09 9.79 7.48
CA ILE A 105 -6.73 9.79 6.15
C ILE A 105 -8.22 10.09 6.31
N ILE A 106 -8.64 11.26 5.85
CA ILE A 106 -10.04 11.70 5.89
C ILE A 106 -10.62 11.73 4.47
N THR A 107 -11.80 11.14 4.33
CA THR A 107 -12.49 10.87 3.07
C THR A 107 -13.88 11.50 3.08
N ASP A 108 -14.56 11.53 1.93
CA ASP A 108 -16.01 11.66 1.92
C ASP A 108 -16.71 10.38 2.42
N ASN A 109 -18.03 10.40 2.48
CA ASN A 109 -18.84 9.27 2.94
C ASN A 109 -19.29 8.36 1.77
N SER A 110 -18.54 8.35 0.65
CA SER A 110 -18.87 7.54 -0.53
C SER A 110 -18.39 6.09 -0.35
N TYR A 111 -19.10 5.30 0.46
CA TYR A 111 -18.68 3.94 0.83
C TYR A 111 -18.38 3.02 -0.38
N GLY A 112 -17.30 2.25 -0.26
CA GLY A 112 -16.76 1.37 -1.30
C GLY A 112 -15.84 2.04 -2.33
N ASP A 113 -15.86 3.37 -2.46
CA ASP A 113 -15.07 4.14 -3.44
C ASP A 113 -14.82 5.59 -3.00
N ALA A 114 -14.49 5.76 -1.72
CA ALA A 114 -14.43 7.06 -1.07
C ALA A 114 -13.24 7.89 -1.55
N GLN A 115 -13.48 9.19 -1.71
CA GLN A 115 -12.47 10.14 -2.20
C GLN A 115 -11.76 10.79 -1.03
N ILE A 116 -10.42 10.84 -1.07
CA ILE A 116 -9.62 11.45 -0.01
C ILE A 116 -9.78 12.98 -0.07
N LYS A 117 -10.22 13.57 1.05
CA LYS A 117 -10.39 15.01 1.23
C LYS A 117 -9.11 15.65 1.71
N TYR A 118 -8.51 15.11 2.77
CA TYR A 118 -7.25 15.59 3.33
C TYR A 118 -6.57 14.53 4.21
N ILE A 119 -5.30 14.78 4.52
CA ILE A 119 -4.49 13.87 5.36
C ILE A 119 -3.81 14.65 6.48
N ASN A 120 -4.06 14.24 7.72
CA ASN A 120 -3.37 14.76 8.90
C ASN A 120 -2.16 13.89 9.28
N VAL A 121 -0.98 14.27 8.81
CA VAL A 121 0.26 13.53 9.03
C VAL A 121 0.88 13.70 10.43
N LYS A 122 0.27 14.49 11.32
CA LYS A 122 0.88 14.83 12.63
C LYS A 122 1.28 13.59 13.43
N TYR A 123 0.39 12.60 13.53
CA TYR A 123 0.66 11.40 14.32
C TYR A 123 1.77 10.54 13.72
N ILE A 124 1.80 10.40 12.39
CA ILE A 124 2.89 9.73 11.66
C ILE A 124 4.23 10.41 11.96
N LEU A 125 4.29 11.74 11.83
CA LEU A 125 5.52 12.50 12.10
C LEU A 125 5.99 12.36 13.55
N ASP A 126 5.06 12.34 14.52
CA ASP A 126 5.39 12.18 15.93
C ASP A 126 5.91 10.77 16.27
N LEU A 127 5.40 9.73 15.60
CA LEU A 127 5.96 8.37 15.68
C LEU A 127 7.37 8.32 15.10
N LEU A 128 7.57 8.91 13.92
CA LEU A 128 8.86 8.93 13.26
C LEU A 128 9.93 9.66 14.09
N LYS A 129 9.59 10.78 14.76
CA LYS A 129 10.50 11.49 15.69
C LYS A 129 10.93 10.62 16.88
N LYS A 130 10.10 9.65 17.27
CA LYS A 130 10.38 8.69 18.36
C LYS A 130 11.07 7.41 17.86
N ASP A 131 11.51 7.40 16.60
CA ASP A 131 12.08 6.24 15.91
C ASP A 131 11.13 5.03 15.86
N ILE A 132 9.82 5.29 15.78
CA ILE A 132 8.78 4.26 15.64
C ILE A 132 8.36 4.20 14.18
N ILE A 133 8.39 3.00 13.59
CA ILE A 133 7.96 2.74 12.21
C ILE A 133 6.43 2.65 12.18
N PRO A 134 5.72 3.61 11.56
CA PRO A 134 4.29 3.48 11.35
C PRO A 134 4.01 2.44 10.26
N VAL A 135 3.09 1.53 10.56
CA VAL A 135 2.59 0.51 9.62
C VAL A 135 1.10 0.76 9.43
N VAL A 136 0.77 1.41 8.31
CA VAL A 136 -0.57 1.86 7.97
C VAL A 136 -1.32 0.73 7.24
N ALA A 137 -2.50 0.41 7.74
CA ALA A 137 -3.50 -0.35 7.02
C ALA A 137 -3.97 0.48 5.81
N GLY A 138 -3.60 0.06 4.61
CA GLY A 138 -3.96 0.77 3.38
C GLY A 138 -5.44 0.67 3.04
N PHE A 139 -5.84 1.23 1.90
CA PHE A 139 -7.17 1.07 1.30
C PHE A 139 -8.35 1.65 2.11
N GLN A 140 -8.12 2.14 3.33
CA GLN A 140 -9.16 2.64 4.22
C GLN A 140 -8.86 4.06 4.71
N GLY A 141 -9.92 4.76 5.12
CA GLY A 141 -9.90 6.08 5.74
C GLY A 141 -11.06 6.26 6.71
N ARG A 142 -11.28 7.50 7.13
CA ARG A 142 -12.44 7.88 7.93
C ARG A 142 -13.27 8.94 7.20
N GLY A 143 -14.53 8.65 7.00
CA GLY A 143 -15.51 9.62 6.49
C GLY A 143 -15.69 10.79 7.46
N GLU A 144 -16.27 11.87 6.97
CA GLU A 144 -16.55 13.07 7.78
C GLU A 144 -17.53 12.80 8.92
N ASN A 145 -18.37 11.76 8.78
CA ASN A 145 -19.28 11.27 9.81
C ASN A 145 -18.60 10.40 10.89
N GLY A 146 -17.29 10.15 10.78
CA GLY A 146 -16.52 9.35 11.73
C GLY A 146 -16.47 7.86 11.42
N LEU A 147 -17.11 7.40 10.34
CA LEU A 147 -17.20 5.99 9.98
C LEU A 147 -16.04 5.57 9.08
N ILE A 148 -15.74 4.26 9.08
CA ILE A 148 -14.70 3.70 8.20
C ILE A 148 -15.21 3.75 6.77
N THR A 149 -14.34 4.17 5.85
CA THR A 149 -14.61 4.13 4.41
C THR A 149 -13.47 3.44 3.69
N THR A 150 -13.74 2.83 2.54
CA THR A 150 -12.71 2.26 1.67
C THR A 150 -12.53 3.05 0.37
N LEU A 151 -11.32 3.01 -0.18
CA LEU A 151 -10.86 3.83 -1.32
C LEU A 151 -11.00 3.11 -2.67
N GLY A 152 -11.87 2.09 -2.77
CA GLY A 152 -12.01 1.32 -4.00
C GLY A 152 -10.80 0.44 -4.36
N ARG A 153 -10.90 -0.28 -5.48
CA ARG A 153 -9.91 -1.29 -5.88
C ARG A 153 -8.53 -0.66 -6.06
N GLY A 154 -7.52 -1.22 -5.41
CA GLY A 154 -6.15 -0.74 -5.48
C GLY A 154 -5.84 0.41 -4.52
N GLY A 155 -6.77 0.76 -3.63
CA GLY A 155 -6.61 1.89 -2.70
C GLY A 155 -5.43 1.81 -1.74
N SER A 156 -4.74 0.67 -1.60
CA SER A 156 -3.46 0.61 -0.87
C SER A 156 -2.33 1.35 -1.59
N ASP A 157 -2.29 1.30 -2.93
CA ASP A 157 -1.34 2.10 -3.72
C ASP A 157 -1.68 3.58 -3.61
N THR A 158 -2.97 3.92 -3.75
CA THR A 158 -3.49 5.29 -3.53
C THR A 158 -3.05 5.80 -2.17
N THR A 159 -3.27 5.01 -1.10
CA THR A 159 -2.84 5.33 0.28
C THR A 159 -1.35 5.65 0.37
N ALA A 160 -0.49 4.87 -0.30
CA ALA A 160 0.94 5.10 -0.26
C ALA A 160 1.34 6.41 -0.94
N VAL A 161 0.76 6.70 -2.10
CA VAL A 161 1.05 7.93 -2.86
C VAL A 161 0.51 9.15 -2.12
N VAL A 162 -0.72 9.13 -1.63
CA VAL A 162 -1.29 10.30 -0.94
C VAL A 162 -0.59 10.60 0.38
N LEU A 163 -0.14 9.58 1.12
CA LEU A 163 0.71 9.78 2.30
C LEU A 163 2.04 10.40 1.90
N ALA A 164 2.62 9.99 0.77
CA ALA A 164 3.86 10.55 0.28
C ALA A 164 3.71 12.05 -0.08
N VAL A 165 2.62 12.42 -0.77
CA VAL A 165 2.27 13.81 -1.04
C VAL A 165 2.13 14.59 0.26
N ALA A 166 1.33 14.11 1.21
CA ALA A 166 1.05 14.80 2.46
C ALA A 166 2.28 14.93 3.37
N LEU A 167 3.23 13.98 3.29
CA LEU A 167 4.50 14.01 4.01
C LEU A 167 5.60 14.79 3.25
N ASN A 168 5.29 15.30 2.05
CA ASN A 168 6.24 15.97 1.14
C ASN A 168 7.51 15.13 0.88
N VAL A 169 7.32 13.85 0.53
CA VAL A 169 8.41 12.91 0.23
C VAL A 169 8.48 12.65 -1.27
N LYS A 170 9.69 12.39 -1.76
CA LYS A 170 9.93 12.22 -3.20
C LYS A 170 9.96 10.77 -3.68
N ARG A 171 9.97 9.80 -2.75
CA ARG A 171 10.20 8.39 -3.08
C ARG A 171 9.12 7.51 -2.46
N VAL A 172 8.42 6.77 -3.32
CA VAL A 172 7.47 5.74 -2.94
C VAL A 172 7.93 4.42 -3.56
N GLU A 173 8.10 3.40 -2.74
CA GLU A 173 8.47 2.06 -3.19
C GLU A 173 7.22 1.17 -3.16
N ILE A 174 6.77 0.71 -4.32
CA ILE A 174 5.63 -0.20 -4.46
C ILE A 174 6.17 -1.62 -4.63
N TYR A 175 6.02 -2.43 -3.59
CA TYR A 175 6.44 -3.83 -3.59
C TYR A 175 5.32 -4.76 -4.04
N SER A 176 5.59 -5.47 -5.13
CA SER A 176 4.69 -6.47 -5.74
C SER A 176 5.37 -7.82 -5.94
N ASP A 177 4.74 -8.72 -6.70
CA ASP A 177 5.31 -10.01 -7.08
C ASP A 177 6.31 -9.91 -8.23
N VAL A 178 6.21 -8.85 -9.04
CA VAL A 178 7.08 -8.59 -10.18
C VAL A 178 8.13 -7.54 -9.83
N ALA A 179 9.33 -7.69 -10.39
CA ALA A 179 10.50 -6.86 -10.06
C ALA A 179 10.51 -5.49 -10.74
N GLY A 180 9.40 -5.07 -11.34
CA GLY A 180 9.29 -3.79 -12.03
C GLY A 180 8.26 -3.84 -13.15
N LEU A 181 8.34 -2.83 -14.02
CA LEU A 181 7.64 -2.78 -15.29
C LEU A 181 8.42 -3.58 -16.34
N PHE A 182 7.72 -4.37 -17.15
CA PHE A 182 8.34 -5.17 -18.22
C PHE A 182 7.84 -4.71 -19.59
N THR A 183 8.67 -4.89 -20.62
CA THR A 183 8.31 -4.57 -22.02
C THR A 183 7.11 -5.37 -22.54
N ALA A 184 6.81 -6.52 -21.93
CA ALA A 184 5.63 -7.35 -22.16
C ALA A 184 5.34 -8.18 -20.89
N ASP A 185 4.20 -8.87 -20.80
CA ASP A 185 3.93 -9.77 -19.66
C ASP A 185 4.98 -10.91 -19.63
N PRO A 186 5.86 -10.99 -18.61
CA PRO A 186 6.92 -12.00 -18.54
C PRO A 186 6.38 -13.43 -18.34
N ASN A 187 5.11 -13.58 -17.97
CA ASN A 187 4.47 -14.89 -17.92
C ASN A 187 4.19 -15.43 -19.33
N ILE A 188 3.93 -14.55 -20.28
CA ILE A 188 3.61 -14.86 -21.68
C ILE A 188 4.87 -14.81 -22.56
N VAL A 189 5.66 -13.73 -22.46
CA VAL A 189 6.87 -13.49 -23.26
C VAL A 189 8.10 -13.61 -22.37
N LYS A 190 8.89 -14.68 -22.54
CA LYS A 190 10.03 -14.98 -21.64
C LYS A 190 11.21 -14.03 -21.83
N GLU A 191 11.30 -13.40 -22.98
CA GLU A 191 12.32 -12.42 -23.36
C GLU A 191 11.98 -11.00 -22.91
N ALA A 192 10.85 -10.81 -22.21
CA ALA A 192 10.45 -9.51 -21.68
C ALA A 192 11.53 -8.95 -20.75
N LYS A 193 11.92 -7.70 -20.99
CA LYS A 193 12.96 -7.01 -20.23
C LYS A 193 12.33 -6.04 -19.25
N VAL A 194 13.01 -5.81 -18.13
CA VAL A 194 12.64 -4.75 -17.19
C VAL A 194 12.86 -3.39 -17.85
N ILE A 195 11.93 -2.48 -17.66
CA ILE A 195 12.01 -1.08 -18.08
C ILE A 195 12.59 -0.29 -16.91
N ASP A 196 13.81 0.23 -17.07
CA ASP A 196 14.56 0.91 -15.99
C ASP A 196 13.90 2.22 -15.53
N LYS A 197 13.30 2.96 -16.47
CA LYS A 197 12.58 4.21 -16.22
C LYS A 197 11.55 4.41 -17.31
N THR A 198 10.39 4.93 -16.94
CA THR A 198 9.29 5.30 -17.83
C THR A 198 8.65 6.59 -17.32
N GLU A 199 8.01 7.34 -18.21
CA GLU A 199 7.21 8.50 -17.81
C GLU A 199 5.80 8.04 -17.38
N TYR A 200 5.12 8.80 -16.51
CA TYR A 200 3.80 8.41 -16.01
C TYR A 200 2.75 8.23 -17.12
N GLU A 201 2.85 8.98 -18.21
CA GLU A 201 1.96 8.85 -19.38
C GLU A 201 2.11 7.48 -20.06
N GLU A 202 3.33 6.96 -20.17
CA GLU A 202 3.59 5.63 -20.70
C GLU A 202 3.03 4.55 -19.75
N LEU A 203 3.25 4.70 -18.44
CA LEU A 203 2.68 3.81 -17.43
C LEU A 203 1.15 3.79 -17.51
N PHE A 204 0.51 4.95 -17.66
CA PHE A 204 -0.94 5.06 -17.82
C PHE A 204 -1.43 4.32 -19.06
N ASN A 205 -0.78 4.54 -20.21
CA ASN A 205 -1.12 3.85 -21.46
C ASN A 205 -0.97 2.32 -21.33
N MET A 206 0.10 1.85 -20.68
CA MET A 206 0.30 0.42 -20.42
C MET A 206 -0.77 -0.15 -19.50
N SER A 207 -1.11 0.54 -18.41
CA SER A 207 -2.15 0.10 -17.47
C SER A 207 -3.54 0.11 -18.10
N TYR A 208 -3.84 1.11 -18.94
CA TYR A 208 -5.08 1.18 -19.72
C TYR A 208 -5.22 -0.01 -20.67
N HIS A 209 -4.11 -0.48 -21.25
CA HIS A 209 -4.07 -1.68 -22.09
C HIS A 209 -3.83 -3.00 -21.34
N GLY A 210 -3.95 -3.00 -20.01
CA GLY A 210 -4.04 -4.22 -19.20
C GLY A 210 -2.81 -4.57 -18.37
N ALA A 211 -1.77 -3.74 -18.34
CA ALA A 211 -0.63 -3.93 -17.44
C ALA A 211 -1.04 -3.66 -15.98
N LYS A 212 -1.29 -4.73 -15.22
CA LYS A 212 -1.74 -4.69 -13.81
C LYS A 212 -0.56 -4.61 -12.84
N ILE A 213 0.13 -3.47 -12.80
CA ILE A 213 1.34 -3.31 -11.97
C ILE A 213 1.14 -2.25 -10.88
N VAL A 214 0.57 -1.10 -11.22
CA VAL A 214 0.24 -0.02 -10.29
C VAL A 214 -1.23 0.36 -10.50
N ASN A 215 -1.93 0.72 -9.44
CA ASN A 215 -3.25 1.31 -9.55
C ASN A 215 -3.20 2.67 -10.31
N ILE A 216 -4.13 2.87 -11.25
CA ILE A 216 -4.18 4.05 -12.13
C ILE A 216 -4.37 5.34 -11.33
N GLU A 217 -5.27 5.35 -10.34
CA GLU A 217 -5.53 6.52 -9.50
C GLU A 217 -4.27 6.93 -8.71
N ALA A 218 -3.54 5.95 -8.18
CA ALA A 218 -2.25 6.21 -7.51
C ALA A 218 -1.22 6.84 -8.46
N ALA A 219 -1.14 6.37 -9.72
CA ALA A 219 -0.26 6.93 -10.72
C ALA A 219 -0.68 8.35 -11.13
N GLU A 220 -1.98 8.64 -11.27
CA GLU A 220 -2.50 9.98 -11.56
C GLU A 220 -2.17 10.98 -10.46
N ILE A 221 -2.33 10.59 -9.18
CA ILE A 221 -1.97 11.44 -8.04
C ILE A 221 -0.48 11.72 -8.02
N ALA A 222 0.36 10.71 -8.32
CA ALA A 222 1.80 10.87 -8.41
C ALA A 222 2.20 11.83 -9.54
N LEU A 223 1.57 11.72 -10.71
CA LEU A 223 1.78 12.62 -11.85
C LEU A 223 1.42 14.07 -11.51
N LYS A 224 0.29 14.31 -10.83
CA LYS A 224 -0.14 15.65 -10.40
C LYS A 224 0.74 16.24 -9.29
N SER A 225 1.55 15.40 -8.66
CA SER A 225 2.44 15.77 -7.56
C SER A 225 3.86 15.81 -8.09
N ASP A 226 4.26 16.92 -8.73
CA ASP A 226 5.50 17.18 -9.51
C ASP A 226 6.85 16.65 -8.96
N ASN A 227 6.89 16.02 -7.79
CA ASN A 227 8.07 15.57 -7.08
C ASN A 227 8.05 14.11 -6.62
N ILE A 228 7.05 13.29 -6.98
CA ILE A 228 7.02 11.87 -6.58
C ILE A 228 7.64 10.98 -7.67
N THR A 229 8.54 10.10 -7.25
CA THR A 229 9.03 8.96 -8.02
C THR A 229 8.48 7.67 -7.43
N LEU A 230 7.76 6.90 -8.24
CA LEU A 230 7.35 5.54 -7.92
C LEU A 230 8.47 4.57 -8.35
N GLU A 231 8.97 3.77 -7.42
CA GLU A 231 9.92 2.69 -7.69
C GLU A 231 9.19 1.35 -7.55
N LEU A 232 9.15 0.55 -8.61
CA LEU A 232 8.39 -0.69 -8.68
C LEU A 232 9.30 -1.87 -8.38
N LYS A 233 9.13 -2.46 -7.20
CA LYS A 233 10.10 -3.43 -6.67
C LYS A 233 9.46 -4.77 -6.39
N SER A 234 10.31 -5.79 -6.32
CA SER A 234 9.96 -7.07 -5.71
C SER A 234 10.74 -7.25 -4.42
N ALA A 235 10.05 -7.68 -3.34
CA ALA A 235 10.73 -8.01 -2.09
C ALA A 235 11.62 -9.27 -2.26
N PHE A 236 11.41 -10.03 -3.34
CA PHE A 236 11.98 -11.36 -3.57
C PHE A 236 13.07 -11.36 -4.66
N SER A 237 13.25 -10.26 -5.38
CA SER A 237 14.31 -10.07 -6.37
C SER A 237 15.26 -8.94 -5.94
N PRO A 238 16.57 -9.05 -6.22
CA PRO A 238 17.48 -7.91 -6.11
C PRO A 238 17.44 -6.98 -7.32
N GLU A 239 16.75 -7.37 -8.40
CA GLU A 239 16.60 -6.53 -9.59
C GLU A 239 15.93 -5.21 -9.25
N LYS A 240 16.44 -4.15 -9.88
CA LYS A 240 15.87 -2.81 -9.78
C LYS A 240 14.82 -2.65 -10.88
N GLY A 241 13.71 -2.03 -10.54
CA GLY A 241 12.65 -1.60 -11.43
C GLY A 241 11.94 -0.38 -10.84
#